data_AF-A0AAX2DTR5-F1
#
_entry.id   AF-A0AAX2DTR5-F1
#
_cell.length_a   1.000
_cell.length_b   1.000
_cell.length_c   1.000
_cell.angle_alpha   90.00
_cell.angle_beta   90.00
_cell.angle_gamma   90.00
#
_symmetry.space_group_name_H-M   'P 1'
#
loop_
_entity.id
_entity.type
_entity.pdbx_description
1 polymer ?
#
loop_
_entity_poly.entity_id
_entity_poly.type
_entity_poly.pdbx_seq_one_letter_code
_entity_poly.pdbx_strand_id
1 'polypeptide(L)'
;MNFETLEEEILKCDLCKEKFGFEPHPIVFGNKKSKIMQISQAPSQNVHKTLTPFDDASGHKLRNEWYQISDEEFYNPDNFYITSIAHCYPGKSANGGDRLPPKICATKWLTKEVEVIDNEIYIILGAKAASFFFPKENYTSLIFSNKEINHKPVFVLPHPSPLNARWFKENPQFLDERLFDIRAAIHKVLR
;
A
#
# COMPACT_ATOMS: atom_id res chain seq x y z
N MET A 1 10.91 -4.48 19.12
CA MET A 1 11.98 -4.18 18.13
C MET A 1 11.96 -2.67 17.89
N ASN A 2 13.11 -2.01 17.81
CA ASN A 2 13.16 -0.59 17.50
C ASN A 2 12.89 -0.37 16.01
N PHE A 3 12.27 0.76 15.62
CA PHE A 3 11.90 1.03 14.22
C PHE A 3 13.12 1.07 13.31
N GLU A 4 14.18 1.77 13.69
CA GLU A 4 15.40 1.91 12.88
C GLU A 4 16.05 0.54 12.63
N THR A 5 16.08 -0.33 13.65
CA THR A 5 16.57 -1.70 13.48
C THR A 5 15.70 -2.52 12.52
N LEU A 6 14.38 -2.38 12.62
CA LEU A 6 13.44 -3.08 11.73
C LEU A 6 13.62 -2.61 10.27
N GLU A 7 13.71 -1.30 10.06
CA GLU A 7 13.92 -0.72 8.72
C GLU A 7 15.24 -1.19 8.11
N GLU A 8 16.34 -1.15 8.87
CA GLU A 8 17.62 -1.67 8.39
C GLU A 8 17.58 -3.17 8.04
N GLU A 9 16.88 -3.98 8.84
CA GLU A 9 16.68 -5.40 8.57
C GLU A 9 15.86 -5.63 7.28
N ILE A 10 14.82 -4.82 7.07
CA ILE A 10 14.00 -4.88 5.85
C ILE A 10 14.84 -4.54 4.62
N LEU A 11 15.58 -3.42 4.66
CA LEU A 11 16.36 -2.94 3.52
C LEU A 11 17.51 -3.88 3.13
N LYS A 12 18.00 -4.70 4.06
CA LYS A 12 19.03 -5.74 3.83
C LYS A 12 18.45 -7.11 3.48
N CYS A 13 17.13 -7.26 3.39
CA CYS A 13 16.51 -8.56 3.21
C CYS A 13 16.73 -9.13 1.80
N ASP A 14 17.26 -10.35 1.72
CA ASP A 14 17.52 -11.10 0.49
C ASP A 14 16.69 -12.40 0.38
N LEU A 15 15.76 -12.63 1.30
CA LEU A 15 15.07 -13.92 1.51
C LEU A 15 14.34 -14.46 0.27
N CYS A 16 13.95 -13.60 -0.67
CA CYS A 16 13.25 -13.99 -1.89
C CYS A 16 14.16 -14.10 -3.13
N LYS A 17 15.48 -13.93 -2.99
CA LYS A 17 16.45 -13.90 -4.10
C LYS A 17 16.34 -15.10 -5.04
N GLU A 18 16.39 -16.32 -4.51
CA GLU A 18 16.26 -17.56 -5.29
C GLU A 18 14.93 -17.65 -6.04
N LYS A 19 13.84 -17.20 -5.41
CA LYS A 19 12.50 -17.19 -6.02
C LYS A 19 12.41 -16.16 -7.15
N PHE A 20 13.07 -15.02 -6.98
CA PHE A 20 13.04 -13.97 -7.98
C PHE A 20 13.95 -14.27 -9.17
N GLY A 21 15.10 -14.88 -8.93
CA GLY A 21 16.16 -15.07 -9.91
C GLY A 21 16.97 -13.80 -10.17
N PHE A 22 16.86 -12.81 -9.29
CA PHE A 22 17.60 -11.54 -9.31
C PHE A 22 17.67 -10.95 -7.90
N GLU A 23 18.52 -9.92 -7.72
CA GLU A 23 18.74 -9.28 -6.43
C GLU A 23 17.45 -8.61 -5.92
N PRO A 24 16.96 -8.95 -4.71
CA PRO A 24 15.85 -8.25 -4.08
C PRO A 24 16.22 -6.79 -3.82
N HIS A 25 15.25 -5.89 -3.97
CA HIS A 25 15.39 -4.48 -3.64
C HIS A 25 14.18 -4.10 -2.79
N PRO A 26 14.25 -4.28 -1.46
CA PRO A 26 13.16 -3.96 -0.55
C PRO A 26 12.87 -2.47 -0.52
N ILE A 27 11.59 -2.10 -0.53
CA ILE A 27 11.12 -0.72 -0.61
C ILE A 27 10.10 -0.49 0.50
N VAL A 28 10.51 0.36 1.43
CA VAL A 28 9.67 1.01 2.44
C VAL A 28 10.00 2.51 2.40
N PHE A 29 9.04 3.33 2.76
CA PHE A 29 9.22 4.77 2.88
C PHE A 29 8.46 5.26 4.10
N GLY A 30 9.02 6.20 4.85
CA GLY A 30 8.37 6.83 6.00
C GLY A 30 9.18 6.69 7.27
N ASN A 31 8.53 6.90 8.42
CA ASN A 31 9.16 6.72 9.72
C ASN A 31 8.16 6.15 10.74
N LYS A 32 8.64 5.90 11.97
CA LYS A 32 7.81 5.33 13.04
C LYS A 32 6.53 6.13 13.33
N LYS A 33 6.54 7.45 13.15
CA LYS A 33 5.45 8.37 13.50
C LYS A 33 4.63 8.80 12.29
N SER A 34 4.81 8.16 11.13
CA SER A 34 3.99 8.47 9.97
C SER A 34 2.50 8.36 10.29
N LYS A 35 1.75 9.44 10.08
CA LYS A 35 0.33 9.48 10.46
C LYS A 35 -0.54 8.49 9.67
N ILE A 36 -0.15 8.14 8.45
CA ILE A 36 -0.90 7.25 7.56
C ILE A 36 -0.01 6.06 7.17
N MET A 37 -0.49 4.84 7.39
CA MET A 37 0.18 3.63 6.87
C MET A 37 -0.52 3.17 5.58
N GLN A 38 0.14 3.37 4.44
CA GLN A 38 -0.37 2.96 3.12
C GLN A 38 0.24 1.64 2.67
N ILE A 39 -0.61 0.61 2.52
CA ILE A 39 -0.20 -0.76 2.25
C ILE A 39 -0.76 -1.20 0.90
N SER A 40 0.14 -1.54 -0.02
CA SER A 40 -0.20 -2.02 -1.37
C SER A 40 0.25 -3.47 -1.61
N GLN A 41 0.16 -3.95 -2.85
CA GLN A 41 0.52 -5.33 -3.18
C GLN A 41 2.04 -5.56 -3.16
N ALA A 42 2.76 -4.86 -4.01
CA ALA A 42 4.21 -4.93 -4.18
C ALA A 42 4.68 -3.76 -5.06
N PRO A 43 5.97 -3.38 -5.02
CA PRO A 43 6.56 -2.46 -5.98
C PRO A 43 6.45 -2.96 -7.43
N SER A 44 6.29 -2.02 -8.36
CA SER A 44 6.39 -2.32 -9.80
C SER A 44 7.85 -2.38 -10.25
N GLN A 45 8.08 -2.81 -11.50
CA GLN A 45 9.41 -2.73 -12.10
C GLN A 45 9.96 -1.30 -12.14
N ASN A 46 9.10 -0.28 -12.27
CA ASN A 46 9.53 1.12 -12.26
C ASN A 46 10.06 1.48 -10.87
N VAL A 47 9.28 1.19 -9.82
CA VAL A 47 9.67 1.46 -8.43
C VAL A 47 10.94 0.70 -8.04
N HIS A 48 11.13 -0.53 -8.54
CA HIS A 48 12.38 -1.28 -8.34
C HIS A 48 13.63 -0.55 -8.89
N LYS A 49 13.47 0.27 -9.93
CA LYS A 49 14.55 1.04 -10.56
C LYS A 49 14.70 2.44 -9.95
N THR A 50 13.58 3.11 -9.66
CA THR A 50 13.57 4.51 -9.22
C THR A 50 13.56 4.69 -7.73
N LEU A 51 13.15 3.66 -6.98
CA LEU A 51 12.87 3.68 -5.54
C LEU A 51 11.73 4.61 -5.11
N THR A 52 11.00 5.20 -6.07
CA THR A 52 9.92 6.14 -5.79
C THR A 52 8.56 5.42 -5.91
N PRO A 53 7.88 5.11 -4.79
CA PRO A 53 6.59 4.45 -4.84
C PRO A 53 5.52 5.41 -5.39
N PHE A 54 4.59 4.89 -6.18
CA PHE A 54 3.50 5.68 -6.79
C PHE A 54 3.96 6.77 -7.78
N ASP A 55 5.20 6.77 -8.27
CA ASP A 55 5.64 7.70 -9.31
C ASP A 55 5.26 7.23 -10.73
N ASP A 56 3.96 7.02 -10.94
CA ASP A 56 3.36 6.69 -12.24
C ASP A 56 1.99 7.35 -12.39
N ALA A 57 1.34 7.18 -13.55
CA ALA A 57 0.04 7.77 -13.83
C ALA A 57 -1.07 7.32 -12.86
N SER A 58 -1.00 6.08 -12.36
CA SER A 58 -1.97 5.58 -11.36
C SER A 58 -1.71 6.23 -10.00
N GLY A 59 -0.45 6.40 -9.63
CA GLY A 59 -0.07 7.08 -8.39
C GLY A 59 -0.37 8.58 -8.43
N HIS A 60 -0.17 9.27 -9.55
CA HIS A 60 -0.61 10.66 -9.73
C HIS A 60 -2.14 10.78 -9.53
N LYS A 61 -2.91 9.88 -10.16
CA LYS A 61 -4.36 9.83 -9.93
C LYS A 61 -4.71 9.59 -8.46
N LEU A 62 -3.98 8.69 -7.78
CA LEU A 62 -4.18 8.44 -6.35
C LEU A 62 -3.95 9.69 -5.50
N ARG A 63 -2.82 10.38 -5.70
CA ARG A 63 -2.43 11.50 -4.85
C ARG A 63 -3.20 12.76 -5.18
N ASN A 64 -3.18 13.16 -6.45
CA ASN A 64 -3.63 14.49 -6.86
C ASN A 64 -5.14 14.53 -7.14
N GLU A 65 -5.73 13.45 -7.66
CA GLU A 65 -7.18 13.42 -7.95
C GLU A 65 -7.99 12.83 -6.79
N TRP A 66 -7.53 11.70 -6.23
CA TRP A 66 -8.28 11.00 -5.20
C TRP A 66 -8.05 11.60 -3.82
N TYR A 67 -6.81 11.63 -3.34
CA TYR A 67 -6.48 12.21 -2.04
C TYR A 67 -6.51 13.74 -2.06
N GLN A 68 -6.28 14.35 -3.22
CA GLN A 68 -6.19 15.80 -3.39
C GLN A 68 -5.17 16.43 -2.44
N ILE A 69 -3.98 15.84 -2.42
CA ILE A 69 -2.83 16.32 -1.67
C ILE A 69 -1.65 16.57 -2.62
N SER A 70 -0.69 17.37 -2.18
CA SER A 70 0.52 17.64 -2.95
C SER A 70 1.49 16.45 -2.90
N ASP A 71 2.47 16.44 -3.81
CA ASP A 71 3.55 15.44 -3.77
C ASP A 71 4.41 15.62 -2.50
N GLU A 72 4.60 16.85 -2.04
CA GLU A 72 5.30 17.14 -0.77
C GLU A 72 4.56 16.55 0.43
N GLU A 73 3.22 16.64 0.47
CA GLU A 73 2.43 16.04 1.56
C GLU A 73 2.50 14.51 1.53
N PHE A 74 2.45 13.90 0.34
CA PHE A 74 2.47 12.45 0.20
C PHE A 74 3.86 11.85 0.44
N TYR A 75 4.92 12.50 -0.02
CA TYR A 75 6.31 12.10 0.21
C TYR A 75 6.93 12.76 1.44
N ASN A 76 6.11 13.24 2.39
CA ASN A 76 6.58 13.59 3.72
C ASN A 76 6.60 12.32 4.60
N PRO A 77 7.77 11.91 5.14
CA PRO A 77 7.87 10.71 5.98
C PRO A 77 7.09 10.83 7.30
N ASP A 78 6.79 12.03 7.79
CA ASP A 78 5.92 12.22 8.96
C ASP A 78 4.44 11.99 8.62
N ASN A 79 4.07 12.06 7.33
CA ASN A 79 2.69 11.87 6.88
C ASN A 79 2.42 10.42 6.47
N PHE A 80 3.31 9.83 5.66
CA PHE A 80 3.07 8.50 5.07
C PHE A 80 4.18 7.50 5.38
N TYR A 81 3.76 6.34 5.88
CA TYR A 81 4.53 5.11 5.83
C TYR A 81 4.00 4.28 4.66
N ILE A 82 4.77 4.20 3.57
CA ILE A 82 4.39 3.49 2.34
C ILE A 82 5.09 2.14 2.32
N THR A 83 4.29 1.08 2.31
CA THR A 83 4.76 -0.30 2.32
C THR A 83 3.84 -1.22 1.49
N SER A 84 4.10 -2.52 1.52
CA SER A 84 3.36 -3.51 0.72
C SER A 84 3.41 -4.92 1.30
N ILE A 85 2.53 -5.80 0.81
CA ILE A 85 2.54 -7.24 1.14
C ILE A 85 3.89 -7.89 0.76
N ALA A 86 4.51 -7.45 -0.32
CA ALA A 86 5.90 -7.80 -0.62
C ALA A 86 6.71 -6.55 -0.95
N HIS A 87 7.71 -6.27 -0.13
CA HIS A 87 8.59 -5.11 -0.26
C HIS A 87 9.44 -5.06 -1.52
N CYS A 88 9.49 -6.11 -2.31
CA CYS A 88 10.28 -6.16 -3.55
C CYS A 88 9.38 -6.36 -4.76
N TYR A 89 9.79 -5.79 -5.90
CA TYR A 89 9.21 -6.16 -7.19
C TYR A 89 9.39 -7.67 -7.41
N PRO A 90 8.29 -8.42 -7.57
CA PRO A 90 8.37 -9.87 -7.60
C PRO A 90 8.80 -10.40 -8.97
N GLY A 91 9.02 -9.56 -9.98
CA GLY A 91 9.35 -9.96 -11.36
C GLY A 91 8.12 -10.08 -12.27
N LYS A 92 8.34 -10.18 -13.57
CA LYS A 92 7.27 -10.22 -14.57
C LYS A 92 6.62 -11.60 -14.63
N SER A 93 5.29 -11.64 -14.70
CA SER A 93 4.53 -12.88 -14.90
C SER A 93 4.51 -13.28 -16.38
N ALA A 94 4.51 -14.60 -16.65
CA ALA A 94 4.40 -15.14 -18.01
C ALA A 94 3.07 -14.76 -18.68
N ASN A 95 2.02 -14.56 -17.89
CA ASN A 95 0.67 -14.22 -18.37
C ASN A 95 0.40 -12.71 -18.43
N GLY A 96 1.46 -11.89 -18.34
CA GLY A 96 1.36 -10.43 -18.25
C GLY A 96 1.21 -9.93 -16.81
N GLY A 97 1.56 -8.66 -16.61
CA GLY A 97 1.67 -8.05 -15.28
C GLY A 97 2.81 -8.63 -14.45
N ASP A 98 2.74 -8.39 -13.14
CA ASP A 98 3.76 -8.80 -12.18
C ASP A 98 3.40 -10.14 -11.54
N ARG A 99 4.41 -10.90 -11.12
CA ARG A 99 4.23 -12.12 -10.33
C ARG A 99 3.51 -11.80 -9.02
N LEU A 100 2.85 -12.79 -8.43
CA LEU A 100 2.20 -12.60 -7.13
C LEU A 100 3.25 -12.38 -6.02
N PRO A 101 2.95 -11.51 -5.04
CA PRO A 101 3.85 -11.27 -3.93
C PRO A 101 4.09 -12.55 -3.13
N PRO A 102 5.34 -12.87 -2.76
CA PRO A 102 5.63 -14.01 -1.90
C PRO A 102 5.08 -13.77 -0.48
N LYS A 103 4.17 -14.63 -0.02
CA LYS A 103 3.52 -14.53 1.31
C LYS A 103 4.51 -14.41 2.47
N ILE A 104 5.69 -15.04 2.35
CA ILE A 104 6.72 -15.02 3.39
C ILE A 104 7.22 -13.61 3.71
N CYS A 105 7.17 -12.68 2.74
CA CYS A 105 7.60 -11.30 2.95
C CYS A 105 6.68 -10.58 3.96
N ALA A 106 5.36 -10.62 3.74
CA ALA A 106 4.40 -10.05 4.68
C ALA A 106 4.47 -10.69 6.08
N THR A 107 4.63 -12.01 6.16
CA THR A 107 4.76 -12.71 7.46
C THR A 107 6.04 -12.32 8.20
N LYS A 108 7.12 -12.03 7.47
CA LYS A 108 8.42 -11.69 8.04
C LYS A 108 8.51 -10.21 8.47
N TRP A 109 7.94 -9.31 7.68
CA TRP A 109 8.14 -7.86 7.80
C TRP A 109 6.85 -7.10 8.10
N LEU A 110 5.82 -7.24 7.25
CA LEU A 110 4.61 -6.41 7.35
C LEU A 110 3.88 -6.54 8.70
N THR A 111 3.85 -7.74 9.27
CA THR A 111 3.28 -7.96 10.61
C THR A 111 4.00 -7.14 11.68
N LYS A 112 5.33 -7.04 11.61
CA LYS A 112 6.14 -6.23 12.53
C LYS A 112 5.98 -4.74 12.28
N GLU A 113 5.90 -4.32 11.01
CA GLU A 113 5.65 -2.91 10.66
C GLU A 113 4.30 -2.47 11.25
N VAL A 114 3.24 -3.27 11.07
CA VAL A 114 1.90 -2.98 11.61
C VAL A 114 1.88 -2.88 13.15
N GLU A 115 2.79 -3.55 13.85
CA GLU A 115 2.96 -3.45 15.30
C GLU A 115 3.76 -2.22 15.75
N VAL A 116 4.70 -1.74 14.93
CA VAL A 116 5.70 -0.74 15.34
C VAL A 116 5.33 0.68 14.86
N ILE A 117 4.68 0.81 13.71
CA ILE A 117 4.28 2.12 13.17
C ILE A 117 3.13 2.70 13.97
N ASP A 118 3.32 3.94 14.43
CA ASP A 118 2.36 4.70 15.23
C ASP A 118 1.47 5.58 14.35
N ASN A 119 0.81 4.95 13.37
CA ASN A 119 -0.12 5.64 12.47
C ASN A 119 -1.48 5.92 13.12
N GLU A 120 -2.25 6.84 12.57
CA GLU A 120 -3.63 7.11 12.97
C GLU A 120 -4.64 6.32 12.13
N ILE A 121 -4.36 6.13 10.83
CA ILE A 121 -5.22 5.39 9.90
C ILE A 121 -4.42 4.48 8.98
N TYR A 122 -5.06 3.41 8.49
CA TYR A 122 -4.55 2.54 7.44
C TYR A 122 -5.24 2.81 6.11
N ILE A 123 -4.45 2.89 5.05
CA ILE A 123 -4.93 2.89 3.67
C ILE A 123 -4.48 1.60 3.00
N ILE A 124 -5.41 0.73 2.62
CA ILE A 124 -5.12 -0.56 2.00
C ILE A 124 -5.51 -0.50 0.52
N LEU A 125 -4.52 -0.59 -0.37
CA LEU A 125 -4.73 -0.45 -1.80
C LEU A 125 -4.70 -1.82 -2.50
N GLY A 126 -5.84 -2.19 -3.09
CA GLY A 126 -5.97 -3.38 -3.94
C GLY A 126 -6.37 -4.66 -3.20
N ALA A 127 -6.94 -5.60 -3.96
CA ALA A 127 -7.52 -6.83 -3.42
C ALA A 127 -6.52 -7.74 -2.71
N LYS A 128 -5.25 -7.77 -3.15
CA LYS A 128 -4.22 -8.60 -2.51
C LYS A 128 -3.83 -8.09 -1.13
N ALA A 129 -3.71 -6.77 -0.97
CA ALA A 129 -3.45 -6.17 0.32
C ALA A 129 -4.66 -6.35 1.25
N ALA A 130 -5.87 -6.09 0.76
CA ALA A 130 -7.11 -6.30 1.51
C ALA A 130 -7.28 -7.75 1.97
N SER A 131 -7.02 -8.73 1.11
CA SER A 131 -7.12 -10.16 1.43
C SER A 131 -6.10 -10.63 2.47
N PHE A 132 -4.99 -9.91 2.67
CA PHE A 132 -4.03 -10.26 3.73
C PHE A 132 -4.62 -9.96 5.11
N PHE A 133 -5.27 -8.81 5.27
CA PHE A 133 -5.87 -8.39 6.54
C PHE A 133 -7.27 -8.98 6.77
N PHE A 134 -8.07 -9.14 5.71
CA PHE A 134 -9.46 -9.59 5.78
C PHE A 134 -9.70 -10.79 4.84
N PRO A 135 -9.08 -11.96 5.07
CA PRO A 135 -9.04 -13.07 4.13
C PRO A 135 -10.40 -13.74 3.84
N LYS A 136 -11.41 -13.51 4.69
CA LYS A 136 -12.74 -14.11 4.57
C LYS A 136 -13.79 -13.14 4.04
N GLU A 137 -13.40 -11.91 3.73
CA GLU A 137 -14.33 -10.85 3.36
C GLU A 137 -14.32 -10.60 1.85
N ASN A 138 -15.47 -10.20 1.31
CA ASN A 138 -15.58 -9.82 -0.08
C ASN A 138 -14.89 -8.47 -0.30
N TYR A 139 -14.04 -8.39 -1.32
CA TYR A 139 -13.24 -7.20 -1.61
C TYR A 139 -14.07 -5.94 -1.92
N THR A 140 -15.12 -6.06 -2.73
CA THR A 140 -16.01 -4.92 -3.01
C THR A 140 -16.71 -4.46 -1.74
N SER A 141 -17.19 -5.40 -0.91
CA SER A 141 -17.81 -5.05 0.37
C SER A 141 -16.82 -4.35 1.33
N LEU A 142 -15.55 -4.77 1.34
CA LEU A 142 -14.51 -4.13 2.16
C LEU A 142 -14.32 -2.65 1.79
N ILE A 143 -14.31 -2.32 0.49
CA ILE A 143 -14.17 -0.94 0.00
C ILE A 143 -15.25 -0.02 0.59
N PHE A 144 -16.48 -0.52 0.75
CA PHE A 144 -17.62 0.23 1.27
C PHE A 144 -17.88 0.04 2.76
N SER A 145 -16.97 -0.62 3.48
CA SER A 145 -17.10 -0.87 4.92
C SER A 145 -16.09 -0.08 5.73
N ASN A 146 -16.44 0.22 6.98
CA ASN A 146 -15.49 0.75 7.96
C ASN A 146 -14.92 -0.43 8.75
N LYS A 147 -13.60 -0.59 8.69
CA LYS A 147 -12.85 -1.65 9.37
C LYS A 147 -11.82 -1.03 10.29
N GLU A 148 -11.26 -1.87 11.15
CA GLU A 148 -10.19 -1.49 12.04
C GLU A 148 -9.10 -2.55 12.05
N ILE A 149 -7.86 -2.11 12.21
CA ILE A 149 -6.69 -2.92 12.55
C ILE A 149 -6.10 -2.24 13.79
N ASN A 150 -5.84 -3.00 14.85
CA ASN A 150 -5.28 -2.46 16.10
C ASN A 150 -6.05 -1.24 16.64
N HIS A 151 -7.40 -1.26 16.56
CA HIS A 151 -8.29 -0.16 16.97
C HIS A 151 -8.13 1.15 16.17
N LYS A 152 -7.44 1.11 15.03
CA LYS A 152 -7.26 2.26 14.14
C LYS A 152 -8.10 2.07 12.87
N PRO A 153 -8.75 3.12 12.35
CA PRO A 153 -9.57 3.04 11.14
C PRO A 153 -8.80 2.55 9.92
N VAL A 154 -9.48 1.77 9.08
CA VAL A 154 -8.96 1.20 7.84
C VAL A 154 -9.86 1.60 6.68
N PHE A 155 -9.24 2.16 5.64
CA PHE A 155 -9.89 2.46 4.38
C PHE A 155 -9.31 1.58 3.27
N VAL A 156 -10.14 0.75 2.67
CA VAL A 156 -9.76 -0.12 1.54
C VAL A 156 -10.12 0.58 0.23
N LEU A 157 -9.17 0.65 -0.70
CA LEU A 157 -9.33 1.29 -2.00
C LEU A 157 -9.05 0.32 -3.15
N PRO A 158 -9.80 0.40 -4.26
CA PRO A 158 -9.37 -0.13 -5.55
C PRO A 158 -8.09 0.55 -6.02
N HIS A 159 -7.26 -0.17 -6.78
CA HIS A 159 -6.13 0.46 -7.44
C HIS A 159 -6.63 1.43 -8.52
N PRO A 160 -6.10 2.65 -8.66
CA PRO A 160 -6.47 3.63 -9.69
C PRO A 160 -5.97 3.25 -11.11
N SER A 161 -5.89 1.96 -11.41
CA SER A 161 -5.45 1.45 -12.72
C SER A 161 -6.60 1.41 -13.72
N PRO A 162 -6.34 1.65 -15.03
CA PRO A 162 -7.30 1.41 -16.10
C PRO A 162 -7.87 -0.02 -16.11
N LEU A 163 -7.13 -1.00 -15.57
CA LEU A 163 -7.60 -2.39 -15.44
C LEU A 163 -8.87 -2.51 -14.58
N ASN A 164 -9.14 -1.53 -13.71
CA ASN A 164 -10.34 -1.48 -12.88
C ASN A 164 -11.50 -0.69 -13.51
N ALA A 165 -11.40 -0.24 -14.77
CA ALA A 165 -12.43 0.57 -15.43
C ALA A 165 -13.84 -0.07 -15.37
N ARG A 166 -13.93 -1.38 -15.62
CA ARG A 166 -15.19 -2.11 -15.51
C ARG A 166 -15.74 -2.08 -14.07
N TRP A 167 -14.88 -2.29 -13.08
CA TRP A 167 -15.29 -2.26 -11.68
C TRP A 167 -15.83 -0.89 -11.28
N PHE A 168 -15.20 0.21 -11.71
CA PHE A 168 -15.71 1.56 -11.44
C PHE A 168 -17.06 1.81 -12.11
N LYS A 169 -17.28 1.31 -13.32
CA LYS A 169 -18.58 1.40 -14.01
C LYS A 169 -19.68 0.64 -13.26
N GLU A 170 -19.34 -0.52 -12.69
CA GLU A 170 -20.27 -1.35 -11.91
C GLU A 170 -20.45 -0.83 -10.46
N ASN A 171 -19.53 0.02 -9.98
CA ASN A 171 -19.53 0.55 -8.61
C ASN A 171 -19.27 2.08 -8.59
N PRO A 172 -20.12 2.90 -9.25
CA PRO A 172 -19.92 4.34 -9.37
C PRO A 172 -19.87 5.06 -8.01
N GLN A 173 -20.59 4.54 -7.01
CA GLN A 173 -20.63 5.05 -5.63
C GLN A 173 -19.25 5.08 -4.94
N PHE A 174 -18.24 4.37 -5.49
CA PHE A 174 -16.86 4.56 -5.03
C PHE A 174 -16.37 6.00 -5.28
N LEU A 175 -16.53 6.49 -6.50
CA LEU A 175 -16.05 7.83 -6.89
C LEU A 175 -16.99 8.92 -6.40
N ASP A 176 -18.29 8.65 -6.41
CA ASP A 176 -19.33 9.66 -6.14
C ASP A 176 -19.58 9.88 -4.64
N GLU A 177 -19.22 8.91 -3.79
CA GLU A 177 -19.51 8.97 -2.35
C GLU A 177 -18.31 8.53 -1.51
N ARG A 178 -17.90 7.26 -1.62
CA ARG A 178 -16.90 6.67 -0.71
C ARG A 178 -15.55 7.37 -0.76
N LEU A 179 -15.13 7.86 -1.93
CA LEU A 179 -13.88 8.58 -2.09
C LEU A 179 -13.86 9.90 -1.28
N PHE A 180 -15.00 10.56 -1.13
CA PHE A 180 -15.10 11.78 -0.32
C PHE A 180 -14.86 11.50 1.16
N ASP A 181 -15.40 10.40 1.70
CA ASP A 181 -15.15 9.98 3.09
C ASP A 181 -13.66 9.69 3.33
N ILE A 182 -13.04 8.95 2.41
CA ILE A 182 -11.63 8.60 2.49
C ILE A 182 -10.76 9.85 2.43
N ARG A 183 -11.07 10.78 1.50
CA ARG A 183 -10.39 12.05 1.38
C ARG A 183 -10.53 12.87 2.67
N ALA A 184 -11.73 12.97 3.24
CA ALA A 184 -11.95 13.68 4.48
C ALA A 184 -11.14 13.10 5.64
N ALA A 185 -11.03 11.76 5.73
CA ALA A 185 -10.20 11.10 6.74
C ALA A 185 -8.71 11.41 6.56
N ILE A 186 -8.18 11.34 5.33
CA ILE A 186 -6.78 11.70 5.03
C ILE A 186 -6.51 13.14 5.44
N HIS A 187 -7.34 14.08 4.98
CA HIS A 187 -7.17 15.51 5.29
C HIS A 187 -7.30 15.81 6.78
N LYS A 188 -8.14 15.08 7.52
CA LYS A 188 -8.26 15.23 8.97
C LYS A 188 -6.95 14.88 9.68
N VAL A 189 -6.29 13.81 9.23
CA VAL A 189 -5.06 13.30 9.84
C VAL A 189 -3.85 14.16 9.45
N LEU A 190 -3.81 14.67 8.21
CA LEU A 190 -2.69 15.51 7.76
C LEU A 190 -2.63 16.91 8.39
N ARG A 191 -3.74 17.39 8.97
CA ARG A 191 -3.81 18.68 9.68
C ARG A 191 -3.00 18.74 10.97
#